data_AF-A0A3A1XPR2-F1
#
_entry.id   AF-A0A3A1XPR2-F1
#
_cell.length_a   1.000
_cell.length_b   1.000
_cell.length_c   1.000
_cell.angle_alpha   90.00
_cell.angle_beta   90.00
_cell.angle_gamma   90.00
#
_symmetry.space_group_name_H-M   'P 1'
#
loop_
_entity.id
_entity.type
_entity.pdbx_description
1 polymer ?
#
loop_
_entity_poly.entity_id
_entity_poly.type
_entity_poly.pdbx_seq_one_letter_code
_entity_poly.pdbx_strand_id
1 'polypeptide(L)'
;GAHKIQGIGAGFVPDVLNQNIYDRIVHVTNENAIESDKLISKKEGVLVGISSGAAVWTAIQEAKREENAGKTIVAILPDSGDRYLSTALFEN
;
A
#
# COMPACT_ATOMS: atom_id res chain seq x y z
N GLY A 1 3.23 4.27 -16.30
CA GLY A 1 4.49 5.07 -16.26
C GLY A 1 5.41 4.48 -15.21
N ALA A 2 6.69 4.84 -15.19
CA ALA A 2 7.61 4.36 -14.17
C ALA A 2 7.13 4.77 -12.75
N HIS A 3 7.13 3.83 -11.81
CA HIS A 3 6.79 4.06 -10.41
C HIS A 3 7.73 3.28 -9.50
N LYS A 4 7.75 3.61 -8.20
CA LYS A 4 8.65 3.01 -7.21
C LYS A 4 7.96 2.01 -6.28
N ILE A 5 6.63 1.86 -6.38
CA ILE A 5 5.88 0.88 -5.58
C ILE A 5 6.08 -0.54 -6.13
N GLN A 6 7.14 -1.21 -5.68
CA GLN A 6 7.46 -2.57 -6.11
C GLN A 6 6.36 -3.57 -5.70
N GLY A 7 6.02 -4.49 -6.61
CA GLY A 7 5.03 -5.56 -6.40
C GLY A 7 3.64 -5.31 -7.03
N ILE A 8 3.28 -4.06 -7.32
CA ILE A 8 2.01 -3.69 -7.98
C ILE A 8 2.28 -2.84 -9.23
N GLY A 9 1.24 -2.48 -9.99
CA GLY A 9 1.37 -1.51 -11.08
C GLY A 9 2.10 -2.01 -12.34
N ALA A 10 1.92 -3.28 -12.72
CA ALA A 10 2.65 -3.96 -13.80
C ALA A 10 2.62 -3.30 -15.21
N GLY A 11 1.84 -2.23 -15.41
CA GLY A 11 1.78 -1.50 -16.68
C GLY A 11 0.83 -2.10 -17.72
N PHE A 12 0.17 -3.20 -17.40
CA PHE A 12 -0.91 -3.83 -18.17
C PHE A 12 -1.91 -4.49 -17.21
N VAL A 13 -3.05 -4.93 -17.72
CA VAL A 13 -4.05 -5.68 -16.95
C VAL A 13 -3.74 -7.18 -17.08
N PRO A 14 -3.38 -7.90 -16.00
CA PRO A 14 -3.11 -9.34 -16.07
C PRO A 14 -4.37 -10.14 -16.36
N ASP A 15 -4.26 -11.22 -17.15
CA ASP A 15 -5.41 -12.10 -17.50
C ASP A 15 -6.09 -12.73 -16.28
N VAL A 16 -5.34 -12.92 -15.19
CA VAL A 16 -5.85 -13.48 -13.94
C VAL A 16 -6.64 -12.46 -13.09
N LEU A 17 -6.59 -11.16 -13.42
CA LEU A 17 -7.32 -10.13 -12.67
C LEU A 17 -8.79 -10.13 -13.10
N ASN A 18 -9.67 -10.56 -12.20
CA ASN A 18 -11.11 -10.40 -12.39
C ASN A 18 -11.50 -8.94 -12.10
N GLN A 19 -11.94 -8.20 -13.13
CA GLN A 19 -12.31 -6.78 -12.98
C GLN A 19 -13.72 -6.55 -12.43
N ASN A 20 -14.50 -7.61 -12.19
CA ASN A 20 -15.89 -7.52 -11.74
C ASN A 20 -16.05 -7.67 -10.21
N ILE A 21 -14.96 -7.85 -9.45
CA ILE A 21 -15.01 -8.13 -8.00
C ILE A 21 -14.60 -6.95 -7.12
N TYR A 22 -14.10 -5.87 -7.71
CA TYR A 22 -13.73 -4.66 -6.97
C TYR A 22 -14.68 -3.53 -7.34
N ASP A 23 -15.00 -2.67 -6.37
CA ASP A 23 -15.87 -1.51 -6.60
C ASP A 23 -15.11 -0.30 -7.14
N ARG A 24 -13.81 -0.20 -6.83
CA ARG A 24 -12.97 0.96 -7.16
C ARG A 24 -11.49 0.63 -7.20
N ILE A 25 -10.77 1.43 -7.98
CA ILE A 25 -9.31 1.47 -8.01
C ILE A 25 -8.87 2.75 -7.29
N VAL A 26 -7.96 2.62 -6.32
CA VAL A 26 -7.36 3.76 -5.62
C VAL A 26 -5.94 3.97 -6.13
N HIS A 27 -5.65 5.18 -6.60
CA HIS A 27 -4.31 5.57 -7.02
C HIS A 27 -3.52 6.12 -5.83
N VAL A 28 -2.34 5.56 -5.58
CA VAL A 28 -1.46 5.96 -4.49
C VAL A 28 -0.13 6.45 -5.07
N THR A 29 0.35 7.60 -4.58
CA THR A 29 1.65 8.13 -5.00
C THR A 29 2.80 7.38 -4.30
N ASN A 30 4.01 7.47 -4.86
CA ASN A 30 5.18 6.85 -4.22
C ASN A 30 5.42 7.44 -2.82
N GLU A 31 5.22 8.74 -2.67
CA GLU A 31 5.42 9.50 -1.44
C GLU A 31 4.45 9.01 -0.37
N ASN A 32 3.15 8.92 -0.68
CA ASN A 32 2.14 8.43 0.26
C ASN A 32 2.39 6.99 0.71
N ALA A 33 2.84 6.13 -0.21
CA ALA A 33 3.18 4.74 0.10
C ALA A 33 4.40 4.66 1.04
N ILE A 34 5.49 5.36 0.72
CA ILE A 34 6.72 5.37 1.53
C ILE A 34 6.48 6.00 2.90
N GLU A 35 5.76 7.11 2.98
CA GLU A 35 5.45 7.77 4.25
C GLU A 35 4.60 6.88 5.17
N SER A 36 3.61 6.19 4.60
CA SER A 36 2.74 5.29 5.36
C SER A 36 3.46 4.02 5.81
N ASP A 37 4.36 3.49 4.98
CA ASP A 37 5.27 2.41 5.37
C ASP A 37 6.17 2.81 6.56
N LYS A 38 6.83 3.96 6.46
CA LYS A 38 7.66 4.50 7.55
C LYS A 38 6.84 4.75 8.82
N LEU A 39 5.58 5.19 8.67
CA LEU A 39 4.66 5.40 9.79
C LEU A 39 4.33 4.10 10.51
N ILE A 40 3.86 3.07 9.79
CA ILE A 40 3.48 1.78 10.39
C ILE A 40 4.69 1.08 11.02
N SER A 41 5.86 1.14 10.37
CA SER A 41 7.10 0.62 10.92
C SER A 41 7.47 1.28 12.25
N LYS A 42 7.34 2.61 12.35
CA LYS A 42 7.69 3.38 13.55
C LYS A 42 6.65 3.30 14.66
N LYS A 43 5.36 3.21 14.33
CA LYS A 43 4.26 3.25 15.32
C LYS A 43 3.86 1.88 15.81
N GLU A 44 3.83 0.89 14.92
CA GLU A 44 3.31 -0.44 15.19
C GLU A 44 4.43 -1.50 15.27
N GLY A 45 5.68 -1.15 14.91
CA GLY A 45 6.80 -2.09 14.90
C GLY A 45 6.70 -3.15 13.80
N VAL A 46 5.89 -2.92 12.76
CA VAL A 46 5.67 -3.85 11.66
C VAL A 46 6.49 -3.41 10.45
N LEU A 47 7.59 -4.12 10.19
CA LEU A 47 8.50 -3.82 9.09
C LEU A 47 8.04 -4.49 7.79
N VAL A 48 7.61 -3.69 6.80
CA VAL A 48 6.96 -4.19 5.57
C VAL A 48 7.51 -3.55 4.28
N GLY A 49 7.11 -4.07 3.12
CA GLY A 49 7.47 -3.51 1.83
C GLY A 49 6.63 -2.31 1.39
N ILE A 50 7.10 -1.58 0.38
CA ILE A 50 6.49 -0.32 -0.13
C ILE A 50 5.01 -0.49 -0.53
N SER A 51 4.64 -1.65 -1.09
CA SER A 51 3.24 -1.93 -1.48
C SER A 51 2.30 -2.04 -0.27
N SER A 52 2.80 -2.51 0.87
CA SER A 52 2.08 -2.49 2.15
C SER A 52 1.79 -1.06 2.60
N GLY A 53 2.76 -0.16 2.45
CA GLY A 53 2.55 1.27 2.69
C GLY A 53 1.41 1.85 1.84
N ALA A 54 1.29 1.46 0.58
CA ALA A 54 0.18 1.88 -0.29
C ALA A 54 -1.18 1.32 0.19
N ALA A 55 -1.21 0.06 0.61
CA ALA A 55 -2.41 -0.58 1.16
C ALA A 55 -2.86 0.07 2.48
N VAL A 56 -1.92 0.32 3.40
CA VAL A 56 -2.16 0.99 4.68
C VAL A 56 -2.63 2.42 4.47
N TRP A 57 -1.99 3.18 3.57
CA TRP A 57 -2.44 4.52 3.22
C TRP A 57 -3.91 4.52 2.76
N THR A 58 -4.24 3.61 1.86
CA THR A 58 -5.60 3.45 1.32
C THR A 58 -6.59 3.10 2.43
N ALA A 59 -6.25 2.14 3.29
CA ALA A 59 -7.10 1.76 4.41
C ALA A 59 -7.35 2.92 5.39
N ILE A 60 -6.33 3.74 5.67
CA ILE A 60 -6.48 4.95 6.49
C ILE A 60 -7.41 5.96 5.81
N GLN A 61 -7.30 6.18 4.49
CA GLN A 61 -8.22 7.08 3.79
C GLN A 61 -9.65 6.56 3.83
N GLU A 62 -9.85 5.26 3.63
CA GLU A 62 -11.17 4.63 3.73
C GLU A 62 -11.75 4.71 5.14
N ALA A 63 -10.92 4.55 6.18
CA ALA A 63 -11.35 4.64 7.57
C ALA A 63 -11.79 6.04 7.99
N LYS A 64 -11.27 7.08 7.33
CA LYS A 64 -11.63 8.49 7.59
C LYS A 64 -12.98 8.88 6.99
N ARG A 65 -13.55 8.08 6.10
CA ARG A 65 -14.81 8.38 5.45
C ARG A 65 -15.98 8.16 6.40
N GLU A 66 -16.93 9.10 6.43
CA GLU A 66 -18.09 9.03 7.33
C GLU A 66 -18.93 7.77 7.09
N GLU A 67 -19.09 7.35 5.82
CA GLU A 67 -19.83 6.14 5.46
C GLU A 67 -19.20 4.84 5.97
N ASN A 68 -17.94 4.90 6.44
CA ASN A 68 -17.20 3.76 6.97
C ASN A 68 -17.05 3.80 8.50
N ALA A 69 -17.67 4.77 9.19
CA ALA A 69 -17.66 4.83 10.63
C ALA A 69 -18.15 3.51 11.27
N GLY A 70 -17.34 2.96 12.19
CA GLY A 70 -17.63 1.71 12.89
C GLY A 70 -17.45 0.42 12.07
N LYS A 71 -17.07 0.51 10.78
CA LYS A 71 -16.77 -0.68 9.97
C LYS A 71 -15.35 -1.18 10.19
N THR A 72 -15.15 -2.48 9.94
CA THR A 72 -13.82 -3.08 9.89
C THR A 72 -13.23 -3.00 8.49
N ILE A 73 -12.01 -2.47 8.38
CA ILE A 73 -11.23 -2.42 7.14
C ILE A 73 -10.03 -3.35 7.29
N VAL A 74 -9.81 -4.20 6.29
CA VAL A 74 -8.67 -5.13 6.25
C VAL A 74 -7.74 -4.70 5.11
N ALA A 75 -6.45 -4.54 5.42
CA ALA A 75 -5.39 -4.26 4.45
C ALA A 75 -4.44 -5.47 4.38
N ILE A 76 -4.01 -5.83 3.17
CA ILE A 76 -3.01 -6.89 2.96
C ILE A 76 -1.63 -6.23 2.89
N LEU A 77 -0.70 -6.75 3.68
CA LEU A 77 0.70 -6.31 3.73
C LEU A 77 1.52 -7.44 3.09
N PRO A 78 1.85 -7.37 1.78
CA PRO A 78 2.21 -8.56 1.01
C PRO A 78 3.54 -9.20 1.38
N ASP A 79 4.48 -8.41 1.90
CA ASP A 79 5.82 -8.88 2.27
C ASP A 79 6.53 -8.02 3.33
N SER A 80 7.67 -8.55 3.79
CA SER A 80 8.50 -7.98 4.85
C SER A 80 9.49 -6.93 4.32
N GLY A 81 9.75 -5.91 5.15
CA GLY A 81 10.56 -4.75 4.76
C GLY A 81 12.06 -5.00 4.71
N ASP A 82 12.56 -6.09 5.32
CA ASP A 82 13.97 -6.50 5.28
C ASP A 82 14.48 -6.75 3.85
N ARG A 83 13.58 -7.10 2.92
CA ARG A 83 13.89 -7.29 1.50
C ARG A 83 14.22 -5.99 0.76
N TYR A 84 13.89 -4.84 1.37
CA TYR A 84 13.93 -3.54 0.71
C TYR A 84 15.04 -2.62 1.22
N LEU A 85 15.93 -3.11 2.09
CA LEU A 85 17.00 -2.32 2.72
C LEU A 85 17.94 -1.62 1.71
N SER A 86 18.02 -2.10 0.47
CA SER A 86 18.81 -1.51 -0.61
C SER A 86 18.01 -0.58 -1.54
N THR A 87 16.80 -0.16 -1.15
CA THR A 87 15.90 0.66 -1.97
C THR A 87 15.65 2.02 -1.33
N ALA A 88 15.02 2.93 -2.09
CA ALA A 88 14.60 4.26 -1.63
C ALA A 88 13.69 4.26 -0.39
N LEU A 89 13.13 3.11 0.00
CA LEU A 89 12.39 2.96 1.25
C LEU A 89 13.25 3.27 2.48
N PHE A 90 14.53 2.87 2.45
CA PHE A 90 15.49 3.03 3.56
C PHE A 90 16.60 4.03 3.27
N GLU A 91 16.53 4.76 2.16
CA GLU A 91 17.40 5.91 1.92
C GLU A 91 17.01 7.07 2.87
N ASN A 92 18.04 7.73 3.42
CA ASN A 92 17.91 8.85 4.37
C ASN A 92 17.60 10.16 3.66
#